data_AF-A0AAF0G008-F1
#
_entry.id   AF-A0AAF0G008-F1
#
_cell.length_a   1.000
_cell.length_b   1.000
_cell.length_c   1.000
_cell.angle_alpha   90.00
_cell.angle_beta   90.00
_cell.angle_gamma   90.00
#
_symmetry.space_group_name_H-M   'P 1'
#
loop_
_entity.id
_entity.type
_entity.pdbx_description
1 polymer ?
#
loop_
_entity_poly.entity_id
_entity_poly.type
_entity_poly.pdbx_seq_one_letter_code
_entity_poly.pdbx_strand_id
1 'polypeptide(L)'
;MDRRNLGIILIFIGVLLIALSYTLIAREEPQTFEYSEEHTIPPERYYRSCLPLVEGDNITIVVNTNNSIGLAFTPADTVYDVLAKKSYSNISAPQGVYSTVINTTQDYCLLLINNGDNDVSVSYTMNITRLTFVEPIPYVSITGLVLVGIGIAVLYSIPLSKAKEYSDIITGDNIVCRTKSLNKHECVITLPSINEESLERIVEHMTSNLGYREKKRLGDTIVFLEKKGSILPTNNYSRKRRSVIVSIEPGILRLNYIISMASASGPMDLEGIYNEVKTLEKLFIENL
;
A
#
# COMPACT_ATOMS: atom_id res chain seq x y z
N MET A 1 -29.29 -12.28 13.05
CA MET A 1 -27.83 -12.50 13.03
C MET A 1 -27.14 -11.20 13.42
N ASP A 2 -26.18 -11.21 14.34
CA ASP A 2 -25.42 -10.00 14.74
C ASP A 2 -24.76 -9.38 13.49
N ARG A 3 -24.89 -8.06 13.28
CA ARG A 3 -24.28 -7.33 12.14
C ARG A 3 -22.77 -7.55 12.09
N ARG A 4 -22.13 -7.74 13.25
CA ARG A 4 -20.71 -8.08 13.32
C ARG A 4 -20.43 -9.47 12.73
N ASN A 5 -21.23 -10.46 13.10
CA ASN A 5 -21.09 -11.83 12.57
C ASN A 5 -21.39 -11.87 11.07
N LEU A 6 -22.38 -11.09 10.60
CA LEU A 6 -22.66 -10.92 9.17
C LEU A 6 -21.45 -10.36 8.41
N GLY A 7 -20.83 -9.28 8.90
CA GLY A 7 -19.64 -8.70 8.27
C GLY A 7 -18.47 -9.68 8.17
N ILE A 8 -18.21 -10.44 9.25
CA ILE A 8 -17.16 -11.46 9.28
C ILE A 8 -17.45 -12.59 8.29
N ILE A 9 -18.70 -13.09 8.26
CA ILE A 9 -19.11 -14.16 7.35
C ILE A 9 -18.96 -13.73 5.89
N LEU A 10 -19.36 -12.50 5.56
CA LEU A 10 -19.24 -11.96 4.19
C LEU A 10 -17.78 -11.87 3.73
N ILE A 11 -16.87 -11.41 4.60
CA ILE A 11 -15.43 -11.40 4.29
C ILE A 11 -14.92 -12.82 4.07
N PHE A 12 -15.28 -13.77 4.93
CA PHE A 12 -14.83 -15.15 4.82
C PHE A 12 -15.29 -15.80 3.51
N ILE A 13 -16.58 -15.67 3.18
CA ILE A 13 -17.13 -16.17 1.92
C ILE A 13 -16.45 -15.49 0.72
N GLY A 14 -16.24 -14.18 0.79
CA GLY A 14 -15.60 -13.44 -0.29
C GLY A 14 -14.16 -13.88 -0.56
N VAL A 15 -13.36 -14.07 0.50
CA VAL A 15 -11.99 -14.61 0.40
C VAL A 15 -11.99 -16.03 -0.14
N LEU A 16 -12.93 -16.88 0.30
CA LEU A 16 -13.05 -18.24 -0.18
C LEU A 16 -13.35 -18.29 -1.69
N LEU A 17 -14.25 -17.43 -2.19
CA LEU A 17 -14.57 -17.35 -3.62
C LEU A 17 -13.36 -16.92 -4.46
N ILE A 18 -12.58 -15.95 -3.98
CA ILE A 18 -11.34 -15.52 -4.65
C ILE A 18 -10.34 -16.69 -4.71
N ALA A 19 -10.17 -17.43 -3.61
CA ALA A 19 -9.28 -18.59 -3.56
C ALA A 19 -9.74 -19.72 -4.50
N LEU A 20 -11.05 -19.98 -4.57
CA LEU A 20 -11.61 -20.99 -5.47
C LEU A 20 -11.46 -20.59 -6.94
N SER A 21 -11.65 -19.30 -7.26
CA SER A 21 -11.41 -18.76 -8.60
C SER A 21 -9.98 -19.02 -9.06
N TYR A 22 -9.00 -18.72 -8.21
CA TYR A 22 -7.59 -18.93 -8.54
C TYR A 22 -7.19 -20.41 -8.67
N THR A 23 -7.77 -21.29 -7.84
CA THR A 23 -7.35 -22.70 -7.79
C THR A 23 -8.10 -23.62 -8.76
N LEU A 24 -9.35 -23.31 -9.11
CA LEU A 24 -10.21 -24.21 -9.89
C LEU A 24 -10.61 -23.65 -11.26
N ILE A 25 -10.61 -22.32 -11.43
CA ILE A 25 -11.19 -21.67 -12.61
C ILE A 25 -10.11 -21.04 -13.49
N ALA A 26 -9.06 -20.47 -12.88
CA ALA A 26 -7.94 -19.93 -13.63
C ALA A 26 -7.27 -21.01 -14.48
N ARG A 27 -7.17 -20.76 -15.78
CA ARG A 27 -6.48 -21.63 -16.74
C ARG A 27 -5.33 -20.86 -17.36
N GLU A 28 -4.26 -21.57 -17.66
CA GLU A 28 -3.19 -21.03 -18.49
C GLU A 28 -3.69 -20.97 -19.92
N GLU A 29 -3.80 -19.75 -20.44
CA GLU A 29 -4.10 -19.50 -21.84
C GLU A 29 -2.92 -18.78 -22.49
N PRO A 30 -2.47 -19.24 -23.67
CA PRO A 30 -1.44 -18.56 -24.42
C PRO A 30 -2.00 -17.26 -25.01
N GLN A 31 -1.47 -16.12 -24.57
CA GLN A 31 -1.73 -14.83 -25.18
C GLN A 31 -0.58 -14.46 -26.10
N THR A 32 -0.90 -13.97 -27.29
CA THR A 32 0.11 -13.55 -28.27
C THR A 32 0.05 -12.05 -28.44
N PHE A 33 1.18 -11.38 -28.24
CA PHE A 33 1.37 -9.96 -28.48
C PHE A 33 2.22 -9.77 -29.73
N GLU A 34 1.75 -8.95 -30.66
CA GLU A 34 2.43 -8.67 -31.92
C GLU A 34 3.04 -7.26 -31.90
N TYR A 35 4.31 -7.17 -32.24
CA TYR A 35 5.05 -5.92 -32.40
C TYR A 35 5.66 -5.89 -33.80
N SER A 36 5.29 -4.91 -34.62
CA SER A 36 5.80 -4.78 -35.98
C SER A 36 6.29 -3.37 -36.28
N GLU A 37 7.45 -3.29 -36.92
CA GLU A 37 8.07 -2.03 -37.32
C GLU A 37 8.81 -2.18 -38.66
N GLU A 38 8.98 -1.07 -39.36
CA GLU A 38 9.75 -0.96 -40.60
C GLU A 38 10.77 0.16 -40.48
N HIS A 39 12.00 -0.12 -40.88
CA HIS A 39 13.14 0.81 -40.77
C HIS A 39 14.07 0.69 -41.97
N THR A 40 14.70 1.80 -42.31
CA THR A 40 15.84 1.84 -43.23
C THR A 40 17.12 2.01 -42.42
N ILE A 41 18.06 1.08 -42.57
CA ILE A 41 19.31 1.03 -41.81
C ILE A 41 20.47 1.42 -42.74
N PRO A 42 21.14 2.56 -42.49
CA PRO A 42 22.28 2.99 -43.29
C PRO A 42 23.46 2.00 -43.23
N PRO A 43 24.42 2.07 -44.19
CA PRO A 43 25.66 1.32 -44.18
C PRO A 43 26.39 1.41 -42.85
N GLU A 44 26.97 0.29 -42.42
CA GLU A 44 27.77 0.17 -41.19
C GLU A 44 27.06 0.62 -39.90
N ARG A 45 25.71 0.70 -39.92
CA ARG A 45 24.90 1.04 -38.76
C ARG A 45 24.04 -0.13 -38.31
N TYR A 46 23.51 0.00 -37.11
CA TYR A 46 22.56 -0.94 -36.54
C TYR A 46 21.31 -0.23 -36.01
N TYR A 47 20.19 -0.94 -36.08
CA TYR A 47 18.96 -0.60 -35.39
C TYR A 47 18.84 -1.43 -34.11
N ARG A 48 18.28 -0.83 -33.06
CA ARG A 48 18.08 -1.44 -31.75
C ARG A 48 16.68 -1.15 -31.26
N SER A 49 15.91 -2.20 -31.00
CA SER A 49 14.61 -2.12 -30.31
C SER A 49 14.63 -3.04 -29.11
N CYS A 50 14.23 -2.55 -27.93
CA CYS A 50 14.27 -3.31 -26.69
C CYS A 50 12.90 -3.38 -26.03
N LEU A 51 12.56 -4.55 -25.49
CA LEU A 51 11.29 -4.82 -24.85
C LEU A 51 11.52 -5.57 -23.53
N PRO A 52 10.74 -5.26 -22.48
CA PRO A 52 10.77 -6.03 -21.25
C PRO A 52 10.08 -7.38 -21.47
N LEU A 53 10.82 -8.48 -21.25
CA LEU A 53 10.32 -9.84 -21.43
C LEU A 53 10.39 -10.64 -20.13
N VAL A 54 9.50 -11.62 -20.02
CA VAL A 54 9.36 -12.46 -18.83
C VAL A 54 9.87 -13.86 -19.15
N GLU A 55 10.42 -14.52 -18.14
CA GLU A 55 10.81 -15.93 -18.23
C GLU A 55 9.65 -16.79 -18.71
N GLY A 56 9.92 -17.65 -19.70
CA GLY A 56 8.94 -18.52 -20.35
C GLY A 56 8.25 -17.92 -21.58
N ASP A 57 8.49 -16.64 -21.91
CA ASP A 57 7.97 -16.06 -23.15
C ASP A 57 8.58 -16.75 -24.38
N ASN A 58 7.72 -17.19 -25.29
CA ASN A 58 8.13 -17.72 -26.59
C ASN A 58 8.12 -16.59 -27.61
N ILE A 59 9.30 -16.28 -28.16
CA ILE A 59 9.49 -15.19 -29.10
C ILE A 59 9.69 -15.77 -30.50
N THR A 60 8.93 -15.27 -31.47
CA THR A 60 9.17 -15.53 -32.90
C THR A 60 9.31 -14.21 -33.62
N ILE A 61 10.46 -13.99 -34.24
CA ILE A 61 10.82 -12.78 -34.98
C ILE A 61 10.88 -13.16 -36.45
N VAL A 62 10.00 -12.56 -37.25
CA VAL A 62 10.02 -12.67 -38.71
C VAL A 62 10.61 -11.38 -39.24
N VAL A 63 11.69 -11.47 -40.02
CA VAL A 63 12.38 -10.33 -40.60
C VAL A 63 12.32 -10.41 -42.11
N ASN A 64 11.77 -9.39 -42.75
CA ASN A 64 11.79 -9.22 -44.19
C ASN A 64 12.78 -8.13 -44.56
N THR A 65 13.66 -8.39 -45.50
CA THR A 65 14.75 -7.48 -45.86
C THR A 65 15.05 -7.55 -47.35
N ASN A 66 15.40 -6.41 -47.94
CA ASN A 66 15.83 -6.35 -49.34
C ASN A 66 17.27 -6.83 -49.54
N ASN A 67 18.09 -6.93 -48.48
CA ASN A 67 19.47 -7.38 -48.54
C ASN A 67 19.87 -8.20 -47.29
N SER A 68 21.04 -8.83 -47.31
CA SER A 68 21.56 -9.57 -46.14
C SER A 68 21.78 -8.65 -44.94
N ILE A 69 21.29 -9.05 -43.76
CA ILE A 69 21.43 -8.29 -42.52
C ILE A 69 21.86 -9.18 -41.36
N GLY A 70 22.70 -8.67 -40.46
CA GLY A 70 22.98 -9.34 -39.18
C GLY A 70 21.80 -9.19 -38.22
N LEU A 71 21.40 -10.28 -37.58
CA LEU A 71 20.39 -10.32 -36.53
C LEU A 71 20.99 -10.88 -35.24
N ALA A 72 20.78 -10.17 -34.15
CA ALA A 72 20.96 -10.71 -32.80
C ALA A 72 19.76 -10.33 -31.94
N PHE A 73 19.38 -11.26 -31.05
CA PHE A 73 18.36 -11.03 -30.05
C PHE A 73 18.92 -11.45 -28.70
N THR A 74 19.16 -10.47 -27.83
CA THR A 74 20.05 -10.65 -26.68
C THR A 74 19.61 -9.78 -25.49
N PRO A 75 19.93 -10.15 -24.25
CA PRO A 75 19.74 -9.27 -23.08
C PRO A 75 20.35 -7.88 -23.27
N ALA A 76 19.68 -6.85 -22.78
CA ALA A 76 20.06 -5.45 -23.00
C ALA A 76 21.47 -5.09 -22.50
N ASP A 77 21.95 -5.75 -21.45
CA ASP A 77 23.29 -5.61 -20.87
C ASP A 77 24.41 -6.22 -21.74
N THR A 78 24.07 -7.20 -22.58
CA THR A 78 25.03 -7.90 -23.47
C THR A 78 25.17 -7.28 -24.87
N VAL A 79 24.39 -6.25 -25.19
CA VAL A 79 24.35 -5.64 -26.53
C VAL A 79 25.73 -5.23 -27.04
N TYR A 80 26.53 -4.54 -26.21
CA TYR A 80 27.86 -4.08 -26.60
C TYR A 80 28.84 -5.23 -26.84
N ASP A 81 28.74 -6.29 -26.04
CA ASP A 81 29.57 -7.49 -26.21
C ASP A 81 29.23 -8.22 -27.52
N VAL A 82 27.95 -8.31 -27.86
CA VAL A 82 27.48 -8.92 -29.12
C VAL A 82 27.99 -8.14 -30.34
N LEU A 83 27.91 -6.80 -30.29
CA LEU A 83 28.43 -5.95 -31.35
C LEU A 83 29.96 -6.05 -31.47
N ALA A 84 30.69 -6.00 -30.36
CA ALA A 84 32.14 -6.07 -30.33
C ALA A 84 32.69 -7.42 -30.81
N LYS A 85 32.05 -8.53 -30.40
CA LYS A 85 32.44 -9.90 -30.80
C LYS A 85 31.86 -10.32 -32.14
N LYS A 86 31.03 -9.49 -32.78
CA LYS A 86 30.24 -9.83 -33.98
C LYS A 86 29.46 -11.14 -33.84
N SER A 87 28.88 -11.36 -32.67
CA SER A 87 28.16 -12.59 -32.31
C SER A 87 26.69 -12.53 -32.73
N TYR A 88 26.45 -12.40 -34.04
CA TYR A 88 25.12 -12.32 -34.64
C TYR A 88 24.99 -13.25 -35.85
N SER A 89 23.75 -13.66 -36.14
CA SER A 89 23.43 -14.53 -37.27
C SER A 89 23.13 -13.68 -38.51
N ASN A 90 23.64 -14.06 -39.68
CA ASN A 90 23.26 -13.37 -40.92
C ASN A 90 21.95 -13.93 -41.46
N ILE A 91 20.97 -13.06 -41.64
CA ILE A 91 19.70 -13.35 -42.32
C ILE A 91 19.84 -12.90 -43.78
N SER A 92 19.64 -13.84 -44.70
CA SER A 92 19.63 -13.55 -46.13
C SER A 92 18.23 -13.11 -46.58
N ALA A 93 18.16 -12.23 -47.58
CA ALA A 93 16.92 -11.84 -48.22
C ALA A 93 16.19 -13.03 -48.87
N PRO A 94 14.85 -12.99 -49.02
CA PRO A 94 13.96 -11.88 -48.65
C PRO A 94 13.42 -11.96 -47.22
N GLN A 95 13.59 -13.11 -46.54
CA GLN A 95 12.95 -13.38 -45.26
C GLN A 95 13.82 -14.28 -44.38
N GLY A 96 13.88 -13.96 -43.08
CA GLY A 96 14.42 -14.82 -42.04
C GLY A 96 13.44 -14.99 -40.89
N VAL A 97 13.53 -16.14 -40.21
CA VAL A 97 12.74 -16.43 -39.02
C VAL A 97 13.70 -16.81 -37.89
N TYR A 98 13.53 -16.17 -36.74
CA TYR A 98 14.27 -16.45 -35.52
C TYR A 98 13.28 -16.74 -34.40
N SER A 99 13.45 -17.88 -33.74
CA SER A 99 12.60 -18.27 -32.60
C SER A 99 13.46 -18.61 -31.40
N THR A 100 13.05 -18.14 -30.23
CA THR A 100 13.72 -18.43 -28.96
C THR A 100 12.75 -18.41 -27.79
N VAL A 101 13.18 -18.94 -26.65
CA VAL A 101 12.46 -18.91 -25.38
C VAL A 101 13.25 -18.05 -24.41
N ILE A 102 12.57 -17.17 -23.68
CA ILE A 102 13.20 -16.31 -22.68
C ILE A 102 13.46 -17.10 -21.41
N ASN A 103 14.72 -17.17 -20.99
CA ASN A 103 15.13 -17.93 -19.80
C ASN A 103 15.18 -17.06 -18.53
N THR A 104 15.18 -15.74 -18.66
CA THR A 104 15.33 -14.82 -17.52
C THR A 104 14.51 -13.56 -17.76
N THR A 105 13.78 -13.11 -16.75
CA THR A 105 12.99 -11.88 -16.82
C THR A 105 13.89 -10.65 -16.81
N GLN A 106 13.99 -9.95 -17.95
CA GLN A 106 14.78 -8.72 -18.13
C GLN A 106 14.46 -8.08 -19.49
N ASP A 107 15.09 -6.94 -19.78
CA ASP A 107 15.00 -6.29 -21.10
C ASP A 107 15.83 -7.07 -22.14
N TYR A 108 15.20 -7.44 -23.25
CA TYR A 108 15.87 -8.01 -24.41
C TYR A 108 15.84 -7.02 -25.57
N CYS A 109 16.92 -6.97 -26.34
CA CYS A 109 17.06 -6.11 -27.49
C CYS A 109 17.19 -6.93 -28.77
N LEU A 110 16.37 -6.59 -29.76
CA LEU A 110 16.56 -6.95 -31.15
C LEU A 110 17.58 -5.98 -31.77
N LEU A 111 18.63 -6.53 -32.35
CA LEU A 111 19.67 -5.84 -33.09
C LEU A 111 19.58 -6.26 -34.56
N LEU A 112 19.44 -5.28 -35.44
CA LEU A 112 19.46 -5.44 -36.89
C LEU A 112 20.66 -4.66 -37.42
N ILE A 113 21.64 -5.33 -38.02
CA ILE A 113 22.98 -4.79 -38.29
C ILE A 113 23.26 -4.83 -39.79
N ASN A 114 23.39 -3.66 -40.41
CA ASN A 114 23.76 -3.53 -41.81
C ASN A 114 25.29 -3.51 -41.95
N ASN A 115 25.85 -4.62 -42.43
CA ASN A 115 27.28 -4.74 -42.74
C ASN A 115 27.60 -4.46 -44.23
N GLY A 116 26.61 -4.04 -45.02
CA GLY A 116 26.78 -3.75 -46.44
C GLY A 116 27.06 -2.27 -46.71
N ASP A 117 27.33 -1.97 -47.98
CA ASP A 117 27.71 -0.64 -48.46
C ASP A 117 26.51 0.24 -48.84
N ASN A 118 25.29 -0.32 -48.86
CA ASN A 118 24.05 0.38 -49.24
C ASN A 118 23.03 0.37 -48.10
N ASP A 119 22.10 1.32 -48.12
CA ASP A 119 20.94 1.33 -47.22
C ASP A 119 20.12 0.03 -47.38
N VAL A 120 19.71 -0.55 -46.25
CA VAL A 120 18.90 -1.77 -46.21
C VAL A 120 17.54 -1.44 -45.63
N SER A 121 16.46 -1.81 -46.33
CA SER A 121 15.10 -1.67 -45.82
C SER A 121 14.68 -2.97 -45.17
N VAL A 122 14.29 -2.90 -43.90
CA VAL A 122 13.91 -4.05 -43.09
C VAL A 122 12.58 -3.80 -42.43
N SER A 123 11.66 -4.76 -42.58
CA SER A 123 10.48 -4.86 -41.73
C SER A 123 10.58 -6.10 -40.86
N TYR A 124 10.18 -5.98 -39.60
CA TYR A 124 10.14 -7.14 -38.71
C TYR A 124 8.81 -7.22 -37.96
N THR A 125 8.39 -8.44 -37.68
CA THR A 125 7.25 -8.77 -36.81
C THR A 125 7.75 -9.69 -35.70
N MET A 126 7.61 -9.25 -34.46
CA MET A 126 7.89 -10.01 -33.25
C MET A 126 6.59 -10.46 -32.60
N ASN A 127 6.38 -11.77 -32.58
CA ASN A 127 5.28 -12.41 -31.88
C ASN A 127 5.79 -12.93 -30.54
N ILE A 128 5.18 -12.45 -29.47
CA ILE A 128 5.50 -12.82 -28.09
C ILE A 128 4.33 -13.64 -27.57
N THR A 129 4.51 -14.95 -27.44
CA THR A 129 3.51 -15.82 -26.83
C THR A 129 3.84 -16.05 -25.36
N ARG A 130 2.96 -15.55 -24.49
CA ARG A 130 3.06 -15.64 -23.04
C ARG A 130 1.93 -16.50 -22.48
N LEU A 131 2.26 -17.42 -21.57
CA LEU A 131 1.26 -18.12 -20.78
C LEU A 131 0.75 -17.17 -19.68
N THR A 132 -0.54 -16.86 -19.73
CA THR A 132 -1.19 -16.01 -18.73
C THR A 132 -2.31 -16.77 -18.06
N PHE A 133 -2.48 -16.56 -16.76
CA PHE A 133 -3.63 -17.09 -16.03
C PHE A 133 -4.84 -16.22 -16.32
N VAL A 134 -5.78 -16.76 -17.09
CA VAL A 134 -7.05 -16.11 -17.39
C VAL A 134 -8.15 -16.84 -16.65
N GLU A 135 -9.00 -16.08 -15.98
CA GLU A 135 -10.29 -16.57 -15.50
C GLU A 135 -11.30 -16.39 -16.65
N PRO A 136 -11.75 -17.46 -17.32
CA PRO A 136 -12.64 -17.34 -18.48
C PRO A 136 -13.99 -16.69 -18.12
N ILE A 137 -14.37 -16.70 -16.84
CA ILE A 137 -15.59 -16.09 -16.33
C ILE A 137 -15.26 -15.36 -15.01
N PRO A 138 -14.93 -14.06 -15.03
CA PRO A 138 -14.42 -13.34 -13.85
C PRO A 138 -15.49 -13.05 -12.78
N TYR A 139 -16.73 -13.54 -12.95
CA TYR A 139 -17.82 -13.27 -12.01
C TYR A 139 -17.53 -13.81 -10.60
N VAL A 140 -16.78 -14.90 -10.46
CA VAL A 140 -16.52 -15.52 -9.14
C VAL A 140 -15.56 -14.68 -8.33
N SER A 141 -14.40 -14.30 -8.89
CA SER A 141 -13.44 -13.42 -8.23
C SER A 141 -14.02 -12.03 -7.94
N ILE A 142 -14.75 -11.44 -8.90
CA ILE A 142 -15.42 -10.15 -8.74
C ILE A 142 -16.47 -10.20 -7.62
N THR A 143 -17.31 -11.25 -7.59
CA THR A 143 -18.31 -11.42 -6.52
C THR A 143 -17.62 -11.56 -5.17
N GLY A 144 -16.52 -12.31 -5.11
CA GLY A 144 -15.70 -12.44 -3.90
C GLY A 144 -15.20 -11.08 -3.39
N LEU A 145 -14.63 -10.25 -4.27
CA LEU A 145 -14.18 -8.90 -3.94
C LEU A 145 -15.31 -8.00 -3.43
N VAL A 146 -16.47 -8.04 -4.07
CA VAL A 146 -17.65 -7.27 -3.66
C VAL A 146 -18.11 -7.68 -2.26
N LEU A 147 -18.16 -8.98 -1.96
CA LEU A 147 -18.55 -9.47 -0.63
C LEU A 147 -17.56 -9.06 0.46
N VAL A 148 -16.25 -9.08 0.18
CA VAL A 148 -15.24 -8.55 1.10
C VAL A 148 -15.47 -7.07 1.37
N GLY A 149 -15.68 -6.26 0.31
CA GLY A 149 -15.94 -4.83 0.44
C GLY A 149 -17.18 -4.52 1.28
N ILE A 150 -18.29 -5.21 1.02
CA ILE A 150 -19.53 -5.08 1.81
C ILE A 150 -19.29 -5.50 3.26
N GLY A 151 -18.61 -6.63 3.49
CA GLY A 151 -18.32 -7.11 4.85
C GLY A 151 -17.51 -6.12 5.67
N ILE A 152 -16.49 -5.50 5.06
CA ILE A 152 -15.71 -4.42 5.68
C ILE A 152 -16.61 -3.22 6.00
N ALA A 153 -17.42 -2.76 5.04
CA ALA A 153 -18.32 -1.63 5.23
C ALA A 153 -19.32 -1.86 6.38
N VAL A 154 -19.87 -3.07 6.48
CA VAL A 154 -20.75 -3.47 7.59
C VAL A 154 -20.02 -3.37 8.92
N LEU A 155 -18.78 -3.85 9.02
CA LEU A 155 -18.00 -3.77 10.27
C LEU A 155 -17.71 -2.32 10.69
N TYR A 156 -17.38 -1.43 9.75
CA TYR A 156 -17.17 0.00 10.02
C TYR A 156 -18.47 0.76 10.33
N SER A 157 -19.61 0.31 9.80
CA SER A 157 -20.91 0.96 10.05
C SER A 157 -21.36 0.87 11.51
N ILE A 158 -20.93 -0.16 12.24
CA ILE A 158 -21.31 -0.41 13.64
C ILE A 158 -20.80 0.68 14.60
N PRO A 159 -19.48 1.01 14.63
CA PRO A 159 -19.00 2.10 15.46
C PRO A 159 -19.56 3.47 15.02
N LEU A 160 -19.74 3.68 13.70
CA LEU A 160 -20.34 4.91 13.16
C LEU A 160 -21.79 5.11 13.59
N SER A 161 -22.60 4.05 13.59
CA SER A 161 -24.00 4.15 14.03
C SER A 161 -24.10 4.43 15.53
N LYS A 162 -23.24 3.79 16.33
CA LYS A 162 -23.21 4.01 17.78
C LYS A 162 -22.68 5.38 18.15
N ALA A 163 -21.71 5.92 17.40
CA ALA A 163 -21.16 7.25 17.65
C ALA A 163 -22.22 8.36 17.70
N LYS A 164 -23.31 8.25 16.93
CA LYS A 164 -24.42 9.23 16.92
C LYS A 164 -25.20 9.33 18.23
N GLU A 165 -25.12 8.31 19.08
CA GLU A 165 -25.87 8.27 20.35
C GLU A 165 -25.11 8.92 21.51
N TYR A 166 -23.83 9.29 21.32
CA TYR A 166 -22.94 9.77 22.38
C TYR A 166 -22.59 11.24 22.14
N SER A 167 -22.50 12.02 23.22
CA SER A 167 -22.14 13.43 23.12
C SER A 167 -20.71 13.59 22.59
N ASP A 168 -20.55 14.45 21.59
CA ASP A 168 -19.24 14.83 21.06
C ASP A 168 -18.45 15.75 22.00
N ILE A 169 -19.08 16.26 23.07
CA ILE A 169 -18.49 17.17 24.04
C ILE A 169 -18.91 16.76 25.46
N ILE A 170 -17.94 16.73 26.38
CA ILE A 170 -18.16 16.59 27.82
C ILE A 170 -17.50 17.78 28.52
N THR A 171 -18.27 18.51 29.32
CA THR A 171 -17.79 19.67 30.09
C THR A 171 -17.88 19.39 31.59
N GLY A 172 -16.82 19.72 32.32
CA GLY A 172 -16.78 19.84 33.78
C GLY A 172 -16.39 21.26 34.18
N ASP A 173 -16.11 21.49 35.46
CA ASP A 173 -15.84 22.83 36.00
C ASP A 173 -14.63 23.51 35.34
N ASN A 174 -13.50 22.80 35.21
CA ASN A 174 -12.32 23.31 34.48
C ASN A 174 -11.89 22.44 33.30
N ILE A 175 -12.62 21.37 32.99
CA ILE A 175 -12.29 20.42 31.91
C ILE A 175 -13.27 20.55 30.76
N VAL A 176 -12.76 20.68 29.54
CA VAL A 176 -13.55 20.53 28.31
C VAL A 176 -12.93 19.46 27.44
N CYS A 177 -13.64 18.36 27.25
CA CYS A 177 -13.26 17.26 26.37
C CYS A 177 -14.17 17.23 25.14
N ARG A 178 -13.59 17.08 23.94
CA ARG A 178 -14.34 16.97 22.68
C ARG A 178 -13.75 15.97 21.72
N THR A 179 -14.61 15.33 20.94
CA THR A 179 -14.22 14.45 19.83
C THR A 179 -13.95 15.28 18.58
N LYS A 180 -12.78 15.09 17.97
CA LYS A 180 -12.35 15.77 16.73
C LYS A 180 -12.56 14.92 15.49
N SER A 181 -12.33 13.61 15.63
CA SER A 181 -12.60 12.60 14.60
C SER A 181 -12.86 11.25 15.29
N LEU A 182 -13.20 10.21 14.54
CA LEU A 182 -13.50 8.88 15.08
C LEU A 182 -12.44 8.35 16.07
N ASN A 183 -11.18 8.73 15.89
CA ASN A 183 -10.05 8.25 16.68
C ASN A 183 -9.24 9.37 17.34
N LYS A 184 -9.67 10.63 17.26
CA LYS A 184 -8.97 11.77 17.84
C LYS A 184 -9.89 12.54 18.78
N HIS A 185 -9.38 12.83 19.96
CA HIS A 185 -10.08 13.57 20.99
C HIS A 185 -9.14 14.59 21.61
N GLU A 186 -9.69 15.72 22.03
CA GLU A 186 -8.96 16.80 22.68
C GLU A 186 -9.61 17.09 24.02
N CYS A 187 -8.80 17.13 25.07
CA CYS A 187 -9.22 17.63 26.37
C CYS A 187 -8.36 18.82 26.78
N VAL A 188 -9.01 19.84 27.31
CA VAL A 188 -8.39 21.07 27.78
C VAL A 188 -8.76 21.23 29.25
N ILE A 189 -7.76 21.37 30.12
CA ILE A 189 -7.94 21.72 31.53
C ILE A 189 -7.46 23.16 31.72
N THR A 190 -8.31 24.01 32.29
CA THR A 190 -7.94 25.38 32.66
C THR A 190 -7.39 25.38 34.07
N LEU A 191 -6.16 25.87 34.27
CA LEU A 191 -5.47 25.84 35.57
C LEU A 191 -4.89 27.22 35.90
N PRO A 192 -5.09 27.75 37.12
CA PRO A 192 -4.70 29.13 37.46
C PRO A 192 -3.18 29.36 37.48
N SER A 193 -2.37 28.33 37.75
CA SER A 193 -0.91 28.37 37.58
C SER A 193 -0.38 27.04 37.08
N ILE A 194 0.29 27.04 35.94
CA ILE A 194 0.95 25.86 35.38
C ILE A 194 2.36 26.23 34.96
N ASN A 195 3.34 25.43 35.37
CA ASN A 195 4.76 25.63 35.10
C ASN A 195 5.38 24.35 34.50
N GLU A 196 6.64 24.40 34.09
CA GLU A 196 7.35 23.22 33.56
C GLU A 196 7.41 22.07 34.57
N GLU A 197 7.54 22.37 35.87
CA GLU A 197 7.51 21.36 36.94
C GLU A 197 6.16 20.60 36.99
N SER A 198 5.07 21.26 36.60
CA SER A 198 3.75 20.64 36.47
C SER A 198 3.72 19.60 35.35
N LEU A 199 4.50 19.79 34.27
CA LEU A 199 4.61 18.82 33.18
C LEU A 199 5.21 17.50 33.66
N GLU A 200 6.31 17.58 34.42
CA GLU A 200 6.97 16.39 34.95
C GLU A 200 6.04 15.60 35.87
N ARG A 201 5.28 16.29 36.75
CA ARG A 201 4.29 15.64 37.61
C ARG A 201 3.17 14.97 36.81
N ILE A 202 2.71 15.58 35.71
CA ILE A 202 1.71 14.96 34.82
C ILE A 202 2.30 13.72 34.16
N VAL A 203 3.48 13.84 33.56
CA VAL A 203 4.15 12.73 32.88
C VAL A 203 4.41 11.58 33.85
N GLU A 204 4.89 11.89 35.05
CA GLU A 204 5.10 10.91 36.11
C GLU A 204 3.79 10.20 36.46
N HIS A 205 2.71 10.94 36.75
CA HIS A 205 1.41 10.32 37.07
C HIS A 205 0.86 9.48 35.90
N MET A 206 1.00 9.95 34.66
CA MET A 206 0.53 9.21 33.50
C MET A 206 1.32 7.91 33.30
N THR A 207 2.62 7.91 33.59
CA THR A 207 3.46 6.72 33.45
C THR A 207 3.29 5.73 34.60
N SER A 208 3.27 6.21 35.85
CA SER A 208 3.19 5.37 37.06
C SER A 208 1.78 4.84 37.32
N ASN A 209 0.76 5.69 37.23
CA ASN A 209 -0.61 5.34 37.64
C ASN A 209 -1.47 4.91 36.45
N LEU A 210 -1.29 5.56 35.30
CA LEU A 210 -2.11 5.29 34.11
C LEU A 210 -1.44 4.32 33.12
N GLY A 211 -0.19 3.90 33.36
CA GLY A 211 0.52 2.89 32.59
C GLY A 211 0.92 3.34 31.17
N TYR A 212 1.05 4.64 30.95
CA TYR A 212 1.65 5.17 29.72
C TYR A 212 3.17 4.98 29.72
N ARG A 213 3.77 5.08 28.55
CA ARG A 213 5.23 5.13 28.37
C ARG A 213 5.58 6.38 27.60
N GLU A 214 6.56 7.13 28.08
CA GLU A 214 7.12 8.23 27.31
C GLU A 214 7.83 7.70 26.07
N LYS A 215 7.52 8.31 24.93
CA LYS A 215 8.07 7.94 23.63
C LYS A 215 9.00 8.99 23.08
N LYS A 216 8.61 10.26 23.22
CA LYS A 216 9.36 11.38 22.69
C LYS A 216 8.96 12.65 23.42
N ARG A 217 9.96 13.45 23.80
CA ARG A 217 9.78 14.85 24.18
C ARG A 217 9.98 15.72 22.94
N LEU A 218 9.00 16.57 22.64
CA LEU A 218 8.99 17.41 21.43
C LEU A 218 9.44 18.85 21.71
N GLY A 219 9.60 19.20 22.98
CA GLY A 219 10.11 20.46 23.49
C GLY A 219 9.92 20.48 25.01
N ASP A 220 10.24 21.61 25.66
CA ASP A 220 10.17 21.74 27.12
C ASP A 220 8.73 21.71 27.66
N THR A 221 7.75 22.00 26.79
CA THR A 221 6.33 22.05 27.16
C THR A 221 5.47 20.96 26.53
N ILE A 222 6.05 20.04 25.73
CA ILE A 222 5.29 19.05 24.94
C ILE A 222 5.90 17.65 25.03
N VAL A 223 5.09 16.69 25.46
CA VAL A 223 5.49 15.28 25.62
C VAL A 223 4.52 14.34 24.90
N PHE A 224 5.06 13.35 24.20
CA PHE A 224 4.31 12.28 23.55
C PHE A 224 4.41 10.98 24.35
N LEU A 225 3.25 10.48 24.76
CA LEU A 225 3.10 9.28 25.58
C LEU A 225 2.27 8.22 24.83
N GLU A 226 2.60 6.94 25.02
CA GLU A 226 1.85 5.81 24.44
C GLU A 226 1.45 4.80 25.51
N LYS A 227 0.19 4.35 25.48
CA LYS A 227 -0.32 3.23 26.29
C LYS A 227 -0.52 2.01 25.40
N LYS A 228 0.17 0.92 25.74
CA LYS A 228 -0.04 -0.38 25.10
C LYS A 228 -1.45 -0.88 25.41
N GLY A 229 -2.10 -1.46 24.41
CA GLY A 229 -3.42 -2.06 24.55
C GLY A 229 -3.69 -3.02 23.41
N SER A 230 -4.90 -3.56 23.38
CA SER A 230 -5.37 -4.44 22.32
C SER A 230 -5.45 -3.69 20.99
N ILE A 231 -4.99 -4.36 19.93
CA ILE A 231 -5.17 -3.93 18.54
C ILE A 231 -6.57 -4.33 18.05
N LEU A 232 -7.19 -5.33 18.68
CA LEU A 232 -8.52 -5.80 18.32
C LEU A 232 -9.61 -4.83 18.78
N PRO A 233 -10.74 -4.75 18.05
CA PRO A 233 -11.89 -3.95 18.45
C PRO A 233 -12.40 -4.35 19.83
N THR A 234 -12.52 -3.38 20.73
CA THR A 234 -13.07 -3.60 22.08
C THR A 234 -13.89 -2.38 22.48
N ASN A 235 -14.98 -2.59 23.22
CA ASN A 235 -15.77 -1.48 23.78
C ASN A 235 -15.15 -0.95 25.08
N ASN A 236 -14.20 -1.68 25.69
CA ASN A 236 -13.60 -1.27 26.94
C ASN A 236 -12.43 -0.31 26.68
N TYR A 237 -12.65 0.98 26.95
CA TYR A 237 -11.65 2.04 26.79
C TYR A 237 -10.31 1.70 27.43
N SER A 238 -10.30 1.13 28.64
CA SER A 238 -9.06 0.83 29.38
C SER A 238 -8.11 -0.13 28.63
N ARG A 239 -8.65 -0.97 27.73
CA ARG A 239 -7.89 -1.96 26.96
C ARG A 239 -7.46 -1.45 25.59
N LYS A 240 -7.87 -0.25 25.17
CA LYS A 240 -7.55 0.28 23.84
C LYS A 240 -6.11 0.80 23.80
N ARG A 241 -5.39 0.45 22.74
CA ARG A 241 -4.11 1.09 22.43
C ARG A 241 -4.34 2.55 22.05
N ARG A 242 -3.63 3.45 22.71
CA ARG A 242 -3.76 4.90 22.48
C ARG A 242 -2.45 5.63 22.73
N SER A 243 -2.33 6.78 22.11
CA SER A 243 -1.28 7.75 22.38
C SER A 243 -1.91 9.05 22.86
N VAL A 244 -1.16 9.83 23.62
CA VAL A 244 -1.56 11.16 24.07
C VAL A 244 -0.39 12.11 23.91
N ILE A 245 -0.68 13.28 23.32
CA ILE A 245 0.24 14.40 23.30
C ILE A 245 -0.21 15.35 24.40
N VAL A 246 0.66 15.53 25.39
CA VAL A 246 0.46 16.44 26.52
C VAL A 246 1.20 17.72 26.18
N SER A 247 0.52 18.86 26.22
CA SER A 247 1.12 20.17 25.99
C SER A 247 0.65 21.17 27.03
N ILE A 248 1.59 21.93 27.59
CA ILE A 248 1.30 23.00 28.56
C ILE A 248 1.47 24.36 27.89
N GLU A 249 0.47 25.20 28.07
CA GLU A 249 0.45 26.61 27.69
C GLU A 249 0.10 27.43 28.95
N PRO A 250 0.44 28.72 29.04
CA PRO A 250 0.07 29.54 30.20
C PRO A 250 -1.44 29.47 30.50
N GLY A 251 -1.78 28.95 31.68
CA GLY A 251 -3.16 28.79 32.15
C GLY A 251 -3.90 27.55 31.63
N ILE A 252 -3.27 26.73 30.77
CA ILE A 252 -3.95 25.65 30.04
C ILE A 252 -3.08 24.38 29.96
N LEU A 253 -3.66 23.25 30.31
CA LEU A 253 -3.15 21.92 29.99
C LEU A 253 -3.99 21.31 28.86
N ARG A 254 -3.34 20.94 27.75
CA ARG A 254 -4.01 20.29 26.62
C ARG A 254 -3.53 18.86 26.44
N LEU A 255 -4.48 17.94 26.32
CA LEU A 255 -4.26 16.52 26.08
C LEU A 255 -4.93 16.11 24.76
N ASN A 256 -4.13 15.76 23.76
CA ASN A 256 -4.62 15.27 22.48
C ASN A 256 -4.49 13.75 22.41
N TYR A 257 -5.61 13.05 22.53
CA TYR A 257 -5.68 11.60 22.49
C TYR A 257 -5.85 11.09 21.06
N ILE A 258 -5.08 10.05 20.71
CA ILE A 258 -5.14 9.34 19.44
C ILE A 258 -5.32 7.86 19.73
N ILE A 259 -6.50 7.32 19.43
CA ILE A 259 -6.82 5.89 19.57
C ILE A 259 -6.46 5.18 18.26
N SER A 260 -6.01 3.92 18.36
CA SER A 260 -5.79 3.10 17.16
C SER A 260 -7.08 2.99 16.35
N MET A 261 -7.02 3.24 15.03
CA MET A 261 -8.23 3.21 14.18
C MET A 261 -9.00 1.90 14.28
N ALA A 262 -8.30 0.77 14.44
CA ALA A 262 -8.92 -0.55 14.54
C ALA A 262 -9.77 -0.75 15.82
N SER A 263 -9.52 0.04 16.87
CA SER A 263 -10.24 -0.05 18.15
C SER A 263 -10.97 1.22 18.55
N ALA A 264 -10.90 2.28 17.74
CA ALA A 264 -11.60 3.54 17.98
C ALA A 264 -13.13 3.36 17.91
N SER A 265 -13.84 4.00 18.83
CA SER A 265 -15.30 3.98 18.92
C SER A 265 -15.90 5.39 18.91
N GLY A 266 -15.13 6.40 18.50
CA GLY A 266 -15.62 7.76 18.37
C GLY A 266 -16.03 8.33 19.73
N PRO A 267 -17.16 9.02 19.83
CA PRO A 267 -17.57 9.73 21.04
C PRO A 267 -17.80 8.81 22.25
N MET A 268 -18.01 7.51 22.04
CA MET A 268 -18.05 6.51 23.12
C MET A 268 -16.74 6.47 23.93
N ASP A 269 -15.60 6.79 23.30
CA ASP A 269 -14.31 6.83 23.98
C ASP A 269 -14.14 8.08 24.84
N LEU A 270 -14.92 9.12 24.58
CA LEU A 270 -14.79 10.42 25.24
C LEU A 270 -15.07 10.34 26.74
N GLU A 271 -16.00 9.49 27.17
CA GLU A 271 -16.29 9.27 28.60
C GLU A 271 -15.10 8.64 29.33
N GLY A 272 -14.47 7.63 28.72
CA GLY A 272 -13.26 7.00 29.26
C GLY A 272 -12.09 7.97 29.36
N ILE A 273 -11.92 8.82 28.33
CA ILE A 273 -10.91 9.87 28.30
C ILE A 273 -11.20 10.92 29.38
N TYR A 274 -12.44 11.40 29.47
CA TYR A 274 -12.84 12.40 30.47
C TYR A 274 -12.56 11.91 31.90
N ASN A 275 -12.85 10.65 32.19
CA ASN A 275 -12.55 10.07 33.50
C ASN A 275 -11.04 10.03 33.81
N GLU A 276 -10.18 9.75 32.81
CA GLU A 276 -8.72 9.84 32.99
C GLU A 276 -8.25 11.28 33.21
N VAL A 277 -8.81 12.24 32.47
CA VAL A 277 -8.46 13.66 32.61
C VAL A 277 -8.95 14.21 33.95
N LYS A 278 -10.09 13.76 34.45
CA LYS A 278 -10.62 14.11 35.77
C LYS A 278 -9.71 13.61 36.90
N THR A 279 -9.06 12.45 36.75
CA THR A 279 -8.04 12.01 37.72
C THR A 279 -6.79 12.90 37.69
N LEU A 280 -6.43 13.45 36.55
CA LEU A 280 -5.32 14.40 36.45
C LEU A 280 -5.66 15.74 37.09
N GLU A 281 -6.86 16.29 36.87
CA GLU A 281 -7.31 17.55 37.49
C GLU A 281 -7.25 17.49 39.02
N LYS A 282 -7.66 16.39 39.63
CA LYS A 282 -7.62 16.20 41.09
C LYS A 282 -6.21 16.36 41.68
N LEU A 283 -5.16 15.93 40.96
CA LEU A 283 -3.77 16.09 41.41
C LEU A 283 -3.39 17.56 41.59
N PHE A 284 -4.00 18.45 40.81
CA PHE A 284 -3.70 19.88 40.87
C PHE A 284 -4.53 20.58 41.95
N ILE A 285 -5.79 20.17 42.13
CA ILE A 285 -6.65 20.75 43.17
C ILE A 285 -6.19 20.34 44.58
N GLU A 286 -5.66 19.13 44.77
CA GLU A 286 -5.22 18.64 46.09
C GLU A 286 -3.82 19.17 46.51
N ASN A 287 -3.07 19.79 45.59
CA ASN A 287 -1.72 20.33 45.83
C ASN A 287 -1.64 21.87 45.72
N LEU A 288 -2.79 22.55 45.64
CA LEU A 288 -2.97 23.99 45.73
C LEU A 288 -3.46 24.36 47.15
#